data_AF-F7NDA3-F1
#
_entry.id   AF-F7NDA3-F1
#
_cell.length_a   1.000
_cell.length_b   1.000
_cell.length_c   1.000
_cell.angle_alpha   90.00
_cell.angle_beta   90.00
_cell.angle_gamma   90.00
#
_symmetry.space_group_name_H-M   'P 1'
#
loop_
_entity.id
_entity.type
_entity.pdbx_description
1 polymer ?
#
loop_
_entity_poly.entity_id
_entity_poly.type
_entity_poly.pdbx_seq_one_letter_code
_entity_poly.pdbx_strand_id
1 'polypeptide(L)'
;MGNLFSAVNRLSLVLLVMGATLISVNYDAFITSFRPPVSFEALLEGQEVNPGSHVAGNVVSAFPPFASETTYTKYKNGSQSKERASGSFYVIPTAKGLIGLKTNENQVAAMDQLVEETLQYSEEGGAPPTTKVYIEGEVLPMEPKLIKYYKEYLKDSGFTATEIKAMGEPLLIQYTVFRNVQLMVAGGIIVILAGIGLIVRRYKQLSAEESEEYNVVS
;
A
#
# COMPACT_ATOMS: atom_id res chain seq x y z
N MET A 1 3.03 -15.00 40.07
CA MET A 1 3.01 -13.95 39.02
C MET A 1 4.26 -13.05 39.02
N GLY A 2 5.01 -12.92 40.13
CA GLY A 2 6.20 -12.05 40.19
C GLY A 2 7.32 -12.40 39.19
N ASN A 3 7.54 -13.70 38.93
CA ASN A 3 8.69 -14.17 38.14
C ASN A 3 8.53 -13.97 36.63
N LEU A 4 7.29 -13.74 36.17
CA LEU A 4 7.01 -13.50 34.76
C LEU A 4 7.29 -12.04 34.38
N PHE A 5 7.03 -11.09 35.29
CA PHE A 5 7.39 -9.68 35.12
C PHE A 5 8.90 -9.44 35.22
N SER A 6 9.62 -10.17 36.07
CA SER A 6 11.09 -10.10 36.15
C SER A 6 11.81 -10.77 34.97
N ALA A 7 11.11 -11.62 34.21
CA ALA A 7 11.60 -12.22 32.97
C ALA A 7 11.47 -11.30 31.74
N VAL A 8 10.70 -10.21 31.83
CA VAL A 8 10.55 -9.24 30.73
C VAL A 8 11.69 -8.22 30.80
N ASN A 9 12.61 -8.28 29.84
CA ASN A 9 13.64 -7.27 29.64
C ASN A 9 13.21 -6.29 28.54
N ARG A 10 13.77 -5.06 28.56
CA ARG A 10 13.64 -4.04 27.51
C ARG A 10 13.82 -4.60 26.10
N LEU A 11 14.81 -5.48 25.90
CA LEU A 11 15.04 -6.10 24.57
C LEU A 11 13.84 -6.93 24.11
N SER A 12 13.30 -7.80 24.96
CA SER A 12 12.13 -8.61 24.61
C SER A 12 10.90 -7.74 24.36
N LEU A 13 10.70 -6.70 25.17
CA LEU A 13 9.61 -5.73 24.97
C LEU A 13 9.74 -5.01 23.62
N VAL A 14 10.95 -4.55 23.27
CA VAL A 14 11.22 -3.89 21.98
C VAL A 14 10.92 -4.82 20.81
N LEU A 15 11.31 -6.10 20.88
CA LEU A 15 11.00 -7.08 19.83
C LEU A 15 9.49 -7.29 19.70
N LEU A 16 8.76 -7.45 20.82
CA LEU A 16 7.31 -7.61 20.77
C LEU A 16 6.62 -6.40 20.15
N VAL A 17 6.99 -5.19 20.56
CA VAL A 17 6.42 -3.95 20.00
C VAL A 17 6.77 -3.81 18.52
N MET A 18 8.03 -4.01 18.14
CA MET A 18 8.48 -3.91 16.75
C MET A 18 7.76 -4.91 15.85
N GLY A 19 7.65 -6.16 16.27
CA GLY A 19 6.94 -7.19 15.51
C GLY A 19 5.44 -6.89 15.40
N ALA A 20 4.81 -6.42 16.48
CA ALA A 20 3.41 -5.99 16.46
C ALA A 20 3.20 -4.81 15.50
N THR A 21 4.06 -3.79 15.55
CA THR A 21 4.00 -2.65 14.62
C THR A 21 4.14 -3.09 13.17
N LEU A 22 5.12 -3.95 12.85
CA LEU A 22 5.32 -4.46 11.49
C LEU A 22 4.07 -5.17 10.95
N ILE A 23 3.39 -5.96 11.79
CA ILE A 23 2.15 -6.63 11.42
C ILE A 23 1.02 -5.61 11.24
N SER A 24 0.83 -4.71 12.21
CA SER A 24 -0.28 -3.74 12.18
C SER A 24 -0.24 -2.81 10.98
N VAL A 25 0.94 -2.32 10.58
CA VAL A 25 1.06 -1.41 9.41
C VAL A 25 0.84 -2.12 8.08
N ASN A 26 0.93 -3.45 8.03
CA ASN A 26 0.78 -4.25 6.82
C ASN A 26 -0.50 -5.09 6.83
N TYR A 27 -1.32 -4.99 7.87
CA TYR A 27 -2.41 -5.92 8.12
C TYR A 27 -3.46 -5.91 7.00
N ASP A 28 -3.93 -4.74 6.59
CA ASP A 28 -4.97 -4.61 5.58
C ASP A 28 -4.50 -5.17 4.23
N ALA A 29 -3.35 -4.73 3.75
CA ALA A 29 -2.73 -5.25 2.53
C ALA A 29 -2.45 -6.76 2.60
N PHE A 30 -2.10 -7.29 3.78
CA PHE A 30 -1.90 -8.71 3.98
C PHE A 30 -3.20 -9.50 3.81
N ILE A 31 -4.30 -9.02 4.39
CA ILE A 31 -5.62 -9.63 4.19
C ILE A 31 -6.04 -9.54 2.72
N THR A 32 -5.82 -8.39 2.08
CA THR A 32 -6.12 -8.19 0.66
C THR A 32 -5.31 -9.12 -0.25
N SER A 33 -4.08 -9.49 0.14
CA SER A 33 -3.22 -10.41 -0.65
C SER A 33 -3.84 -11.80 -0.89
N PHE A 34 -4.80 -12.21 -0.07
CA PHE A 34 -5.49 -13.49 -0.21
C PHE A 34 -6.80 -13.40 -1.00
N ARG A 35 -7.23 -12.19 -1.37
CA ARG A 35 -8.43 -11.99 -2.19
C ARG A 35 -8.13 -12.28 -3.65
N PRO A 36 -9.11 -12.83 -4.41
CA PRO A 36 -8.93 -13.03 -5.83
C PRO A 36 -8.74 -11.68 -6.54
N PRO A 37 -7.77 -11.57 -7.47
CA PRO A 37 -7.52 -10.33 -8.16
C PRO A 37 -8.65 -10.03 -9.16
N VAL A 38 -9.08 -8.78 -9.19
CA VAL A 38 -9.92 -8.19 -10.24
C VAL A 38 -8.99 -7.58 -11.30
N SER A 39 -9.18 -7.92 -12.57
CA SER A 39 -8.36 -7.36 -13.64
C SER A 39 -8.86 -5.98 -14.08
N PHE A 40 -8.01 -5.20 -14.76
CA PHE A 40 -8.41 -3.90 -15.29
C PHE A 40 -9.47 -4.03 -16.39
N GLU A 41 -9.44 -5.11 -17.17
CA GLU A 41 -10.49 -5.46 -18.11
C GLU A 41 -11.83 -5.66 -17.39
N ALA A 42 -11.83 -6.42 -16.27
CA ALA A 42 -13.04 -6.65 -15.49
C ALA A 42 -13.62 -5.35 -14.89
N LEU A 43 -12.76 -4.39 -14.49
CA LEU A 43 -13.19 -3.06 -14.05
C LEU A 43 -13.92 -2.29 -15.16
N LEU A 44 -13.44 -2.40 -16.40
CA LEU A 44 -14.09 -1.80 -17.57
C LEU A 44 -15.39 -2.52 -17.96
N GLU A 45 -15.48 -3.82 -17.74
CA GLU A 45 -16.69 -4.62 -17.97
C GLU A 45 -17.76 -4.44 -16.89
N GLY A 46 -17.42 -3.79 -15.77
CA GLY A 46 -18.36 -3.36 -14.74
C GLY A 46 -18.30 -4.14 -13.44
N GLN A 47 -17.25 -4.93 -13.22
CA GLN A 47 -16.95 -5.46 -11.91
C GLN A 47 -16.61 -4.32 -10.95
N GLU A 48 -17.39 -4.19 -9.89
CA GLU A 48 -17.16 -3.19 -8.86
C GLU A 48 -16.00 -3.58 -7.94
N VAL A 49 -15.29 -2.57 -7.46
CA VAL A 49 -14.29 -2.71 -6.41
C VAL A 49 -14.61 -1.79 -5.24
N ASN A 50 -14.34 -2.29 -4.04
CA ASN A 50 -14.50 -1.60 -2.78
C ASN A 50 -13.16 -1.52 -2.05
N PRO A 51 -13.02 -0.69 -1.01
CA PRO A 51 -11.86 -0.72 -0.12
C PRO A 51 -11.45 -2.14 0.31
N GLY A 52 -10.16 -2.45 0.21
CA GLY A 52 -9.57 -3.77 0.41
C GLY A 52 -9.72 -4.74 -0.77
N SER A 53 -10.18 -4.31 -1.94
CA SER A 53 -10.20 -5.18 -3.13
C SER A 53 -8.79 -5.34 -3.69
N HIS A 54 -8.49 -6.53 -4.19
CA HIS A 54 -7.25 -6.82 -4.88
C HIS A 54 -7.45 -6.58 -6.38
N VAL A 55 -6.66 -5.68 -6.97
CA VAL A 55 -6.65 -5.44 -8.42
C VAL A 55 -5.30 -5.86 -8.98
N ALA A 56 -5.30 -6.69 -10.03
CA ALA A 56 -4.07 -7.10 -10.70
C ALA A 56 -4.30 -7.37 -12.19
N GLY A 57 -3.40 -6.88 -13.04
CA GLY A 57 -3.46 -7.11 -14.48
C GLY A 57 -2.72 -6.04 -15.28
N ASN A 58 -2.85 -6.10 -16.60
CA ASN A 58 -2.38 -5.01 -17.45
C ASN A 58 -3.40 -3.88 -17.45
N VAL A 59 -2.96 -2.64 -17.27
CA VAL A 59 -3.83 -1.48 -17.44
C VAL A 59 -4.26 -1.39 -18.90
N VAL A 60 -5.57 -1.35 -19.14
CA VAL A 60 -6.16 -1.35 -20.49
C VAL A 60 -6.13 0.05 -21.11
N SER A 61 -6.49 1.05 -20.32
CA SER A 61 -6.51 2.45 -20.71
C SER A 61 -6.29 3.33 -19.50
N ALA A 62 -5.68 4.49 -19.72
CA ALA A 62 -5.39 5.45 -18.67
C ALA A 62 -5.52 6.88 -19.21
N PHE A 63 -5.92 7.80 -18.33
CA PHE A 63 -5.96 9.22 -18.60
C PHE A 63 -4.83 9.95 -17.85
N PRO A 64 -4.51 11.20 -18.25
CA PRO A 64 -3.42 11.97 -17.65
C PRO A 64 -3.48 12.01 -16.13
N PRO A 65 -2.31 12.11 -15.47
CA PRO A 65 -2.27 12.10 -14.02
C PRO A 65 -2.87 13.38 -13.43
N PHE A 66 -3.66 13.22 -12.37
CA PHE A 66 -4.26 14.34 -11.64
C PHE A 66 -3.36 14.87 -10.51
N ALA A 67 -2.31 14.11 -10.15
CA ALA A 67 -1.28 14.51 -9.20
C ALA A 67 0.03 13.74 -9.46
N SER A 68 1.15 14.32 -9.03
CA SER A 68 2.48 13.70 -9.07
C SER A 68 3.17 13.82 -7.72
N GLU A 69 3.85 12.77 -7.27
CA GLU A 69 4.73 12.83 -6.09
C GLU A 69 6.16 13.14 -6.51
N THR A 70 6.76 14.20 -5.97
CA THR A 70 8.18 14.51 -6.15
C THR A 70 8.90 14.48 -4.80
N THR A 71 9.99 13.73 -4.71
CA THR A 71 10.89 13.74 -3.56
C THR A 71 12.09 14.63 -3.83
N TYR A 72 12.39 15.57 -2.93
CA TYR A 72 13.63 16.36 -2.96
C TYR A 72 14.32 16.32 -1.60
N THR A 73 15.67 16.31 -1.60
CA THR A 73 16.46 16.44 -0.38
C THR A 73 16.88 17.90 -0.24
N LYS A 74 16.43 18.58 0.82
CA LYS A 74 16.87 19.95 1.15
C LYS A 74 18.05 19.90 2.11
N TYR A 75 19.23 20.31 1.65
CA TYR A 75 20.43 20.33 2.46
C TYR A 75 20.47 21.58 3.37
N LYS A 76 21.19 21.50 4.50
CA LYS A 76 21.31 22.59 5.49
C LYS A 76 21.90 23.89 4.92
N ASN A 77 22.55 23.83 3.77
CA ASN A 77 23.14 24.96 3.05
C ASN A 77 22.16 25.65 2.07
N GLY A 78 20.88 25.27 2.06
CA GLY A 78 19.86 25.84 1.17
C GLY A 78 19.83 25.25 -0.25
N SER A 79 20.82 24.43 -0.62
CA SER A 79 20.79 23.69 -1.88
C SER A 79 19.77 22.54 -1.83
N GLN A 80 19.15 22.25 -2.96
CA GLN A 80 18.19 21.16 -3.12
C GLN A 80 18.77 20.12 -4.08
N SER A 81 18.64 18.83 -3.76
CA SER A 81 18.89 17.77 -4.73
C SER A 81 17.86 17.86 -5.85
N LYS A 82 18.18 17.36 -7.05
CA LYS A 82 17.20 17.20 -8.12
C LYS A 82 15.94 16.52 -7.58
N GLU A 83 14.77 17.08 -7.89
CA GLU A 83 13.48 16.44 -7.66
C GLU A 83 13.47 15.08 -8.35
N ARG A 84 13.16 14.02 -7.61
CA ARG A 84 12.91 12.69 -8.17
C ARG A 84 11.42 12.45 -8.14
N ALA A 85 10.82 12.20 -9.29
CA ALA A 85 9.43 11.76 -9.35
C ALA A 85 9.33 10.41 -8.62
N SER A 86 8.59 10.34 -7.52
CA SER A 86 8.39 9.11 -6.75
C SER A 86 7.26 8.24 -7.33
N GLY A 87 6.46 8.82 -8.24
CA GLY A 87 5.30 8.19 -8.84
C GLY A 87 4.26 9.23 -9.26
N SER A 88 3.29 8.80 -10.05
CA SER A 88 2.17 9.64 -10.50
C SER A 88 0.83 8.98 -10.22
N PHE A 89 -0.20 9.80 -10.05
CA PHE A 89 -1.57 9.38 -9.82
C PHE A 89 -2.38 9.51 -11.11
N TYR A 90 -2.51 8.41 -11.85
CA TYR A 90 -3.26 8.33 -13.09
C TYR A 90 -4.76 8.13 -12.83
N VAL A 91 -5.58 8.45 -13.83
CA VAL A 91 -7.02 8.19 -13.79
C VAL A 91 -7.34 7.00 -14.68
N ILE A 92 -7.98 5.98 -14.11
CA ILE A 92 -8.34 4.75 -14.81
C ILE A 92 -9.86 4.72 -15.01
N PRO A 93 -10.35 4.56 -16.24
CA PRO A 93 -11.77 4.36 -16.48
C PRO A 93 -12.26 3.00 -15.97
N THR A 94 -13.49 3.00 -15.50
CA THR A 94 -14.27 1.82 -15.10
C THR A 94 -15.66 1.94 -15.73
N ALA A 95 -16.47 0.86 -15.74
CA ALA A 95 -17.82 0.95 -16.31
C ALA A 95 -18.74 1.98 -15.62
N LYS A 96 -18.44 2.33 -14.36
CA LYS A 96 -19.28 3.20 -13.52
C LYS A 96 -18.68 4.58 -13.24
N GLY A 97 -17.51 4.87 -13.80
CA GLY A 97 -16.82 6.14 -13.58
C GLY A 97 -15.32 5.99 -13.64
N LEU A 98 -14.62 6.70 -12.75
CA LEU A 98 -13.18 6.83 -12.77
C LEU A 98 -12.60 6.45 -11.40
N ILE A 99 -11.46 5.77 -11.41
CA ILE A 99 -10.70 5.39 -10.21
C ILE A 99 -9.27 5.91 -10.32
N GLY A 100 -8.69 6.37 -9.21
CA GLY A 100 -7.28 6.76 -9.20
C GLY A 100 -6.37 5.53 -9.22
N LEU A 101 -5.18 5.67 -9.80
CA LEU A 101 -4.13 4.66 -9.74
C LEU A 101 -2.80 5.32 -9.37
N LYS A 102 -2.21 4.90 -8.24
CA LYS A 102 -0.85 5.28 -7.88
C LYS A 102 0.15 4.33 -8.52
N THR A 103 1.14 4.91 -9.20
CA THR A 103 2.25 4.20 -9.82
C THR A 103 3.56 4.50 -9.09
N ASN A 104 4.59 3.70 -9.35
CA ASN A 104 5.96 4.04 -8.94
C ASN A 104 6.72 4.74 -10.07
N GLU A 105 7.83 5.39 -9.74
CA GLU A 105 8.76 6.03 -10.70
C GLU A 105 9.04 5.15 -11.94
N ASN A 106 9.34 3.87 -11.74
CA ASN A 106 9.70 2.94 -12.82
C ASN A 106 8.55 2.65 -13.81
N GLN A 107 7.31 2.97 -13.46
CA GLN A 107 6.12 2.72 -14.28
C GLN A 107 5.63 3.98 -14.98
N VAL A 108 6.07 5.17 -14.56
CA VAL A 108 5.60 6.47 -15.07
C VAL A 108 5.77 6.55 -16.59
N ALA A 109 6.96 6.25 -17.11
CA ALA A 109 7.21 6.34 -18.56
C ALA A 109 6.30 5.43 -19.40
N ALA A 110 6.05 4.19 -18.95
CA ALA A 110 5.16 3.27 -19.65
C ALA A 110 3.69 3.68 -19.51
N MET A 111 3.31 4.27 -18.38
CA MET A 111 1.96 4.79 -18.17
C MET A 111 1.71 6.06 -18.98
N ASP A 112 2.67 6.96 -19.10
CA ASP A 112 2.58 8.14 -19.96
C ASP A 112 2.41 7.74 -21.43
N GLN A 113 3.15 6.72 -21.88
CA GLN A 113 2.96 6.14 -23.21
C GLN A 113 1.55 5.53 -23.36
N LEU A 114 1.06 4.80 -22.36
CA LEU A 114 -0.30 4.25 -22.37
C LEU A 114 -1.37 5.35 -22.44
N VAL A 115 -1.17 6.48 -21.75
CA VAL A 115 -2.05 7.65 -21.81
C VAL A 115 -2.06 8.23 -23.22
N GLU A 116 -0.89 8.42 -23.83
CA GLU A 116 -0.79 8.93 -25.21
C GLU A 116 -1.54 8.03 -26.20
N GLU A 117 -1.30 6.72 -26.13
CA GLU A 117 -2.02 5.73 -26.95
C GLU A 117 -3.54 5.74 -26.69
N THR A 118 -3.96 5.92 -25.43
CA THR A 118 -5.38 6.01 -25.05
C THR A 118 -6.05 7.24 -25.65
N LEU A 119 -5.39 8.40 -25.59
CA LEU A 119 -5.92 9.65 -26.14
C LEU A 119 -5.96 9.60 -27.67
N GLN A 120 -4.92 9.08 -28.32
CA GLN A 120 -4.92 8.87 -29.77
C GLN A 120 -6.07 7.93 -30.22
N TYR A 121 -6.32 6.85 -29.48
CA TYR A 121 -7.43 5.96 -29.77
C TYR A 121 -8.80 6.66 -29.60
N SER A 122 -8.99 7.39 -28.49
CA SER A 122 -10.28 7.97 -28.13
C SER A 122 -10.63 9.23 -28.91
N GLU A 123 -9.66 10.09 -29.21
CA GLU A 123 -9.88 11.42 -29.80
C GLU A 123 -9.62 11.44 -31.30
N GLU A 124 -8.60 10.69 -31.75
CA GLU A 124 -8.14 10.71 -33.14
C GLU A 124 -8.60 9.47 -33.93
N GLY A 125 -9.26 8.52 -33.27
CA GLY A 125 -9.67 7.24 -33.88
C GLY A 125 -8.48 6.36 -34.25
N GLY A 126 -7.38 6.48 -33.50
CA GLY A 126 -6.14 5.73 -33.70
C GLY A 126 -6.27 4.22 -33.48
N ALA A 127 -5.13 3.53 -33.45
CA ALA A 127 -5.09 2.10 -33.12
C ALA A 127 -5.34 1.87 -31.61
N PRO A 128 -5.89 0.71 -31.21
CA PRO A 128 -6.03 0.37 -29.80
C PRO A 128 -4.67 0.41 -29.07
N PRO A 129 -4.64 0.81 -27.78
CA PRO A 129 -3.41 0.82 -27.00
C PRO A 129 -2.72 -0.55 -26.98
N THR A 130 -1.41 -0.55 -27.14
CA THR A 130 -0.57 -1.77 -27.19
C THR A 130 0.42 -1.86 -26.04
N THR A 131 0.71 -0.73 -25.38
CA THR A 131 1.60 -0.68 -24.23
C THR A 131 1.02 -1.49 -23.08
N LYS A 132 1.81 -2.43 -22.56
CA LYS A 132 1.42 -3.33 -21.47
C LYS A 132 2.06 -2.87 -20.16
N VAL A 133 1.25 -2.34 -19.25
CA VAL A 133 1.70 -1.99 -17.90
C VAL A 133 1.03 -2.90 -16.89
N TYR A 134 1.77 -3.91 -16.41
CA TYR A 134 1.28 -4.79 -15.35
C TYR A 134 1.36 -4.09 -14.00
N ILE A 135 0.23 -4.02 -13.31
CA ILE A 135 0.09 -3.47 -11.97
C ILE A 135 -0.65 -4.45 -11.08
N GLU A 136 -0.19 -4.53 -9.84
CA GLU A 136 -0.83 -5.26 -8.75
C GLU A 136 -0.97 -4.28 -7.58
N GLY A 137 -2.16 -4.23 -6.97
CA GLY A 137 -2.47 -3.23 -5.98
C GLY A 137 -3.72 -3.51 -5.15
N GLU A 138 -3.86 -2.72 -4.09
CA GLU A 138 -5.01 -2.71 -3.21
C GLU A 138 -5.84 -1.46 -3.45
N VAL A 139 -7.16 -1.60 -3.43
CA VAL A 139 -8.09 -0.48 -3.51
C VAL A 139 -8.28 0.13 -2.12
N LEU A 140 -8.01 1.43 -1.99
CA LEU A 140 -8.15 2.19 -0.75
C LEU A 140 -9.03 3.43 -0.97
N PRO A 141 -9.70 3.94 0.07
CA PRO A 141 -10.30 5.27 0.03
C PRO A 141 -9.20 6.30 -0.26
N MET A 142 -9.48 7.23 -1.18
CA MET A 142 -8.53 8.27 -1.52
C MET A 142 -8.32 9.22 -0.32
N GLU A 143 -7.06 9.60 -0.04
CA GLU A 143 -6.79 10.52 1.06
C GLU A 143 -7.46 11.90 0.85
N PRO A 144 -7.91 12.59 1.92
CA PRO A 144 -8.62 13.87 1.80
C PRO A 144 -7.87 14.94 0.99
N LYS A 145 -6.54 14.97 1.08
CA LYS A 145 -5.71 15.89 0.30
C LYS A 145 -5.75 15.57 -1.19
N LEU A 146 -5.71 14.28 -1.52
CA LEU A 146 -5.69 13.78 -2.89
C LEU A 146 -7.08 13.91 -3.55
N ILE A 147 -8.16 13.76 -2.77
CA ILE A 147 -9.55 14.01 -3.22
C ILE A 147 -9.71 15.39 -3.83
N LYS A 148 -9.04 16.42 -3.28
CA LYS A 148 -9.14 17.78 -3.81
C LYS A 148 -8.62 17.84 -5.26
N TYR A 149 -7.41 17.34 -5.49
CA TYR A 149 -6.79 17.31 -6.83
C TYR A 149 -7.62 16.48 -7.80
N TYR A 150 -8.12 15.33 -7.34
CA TYR A 150 -8.97 14.47 -8.15
C TYR A 150 -10.26 15.17 -8.60
N LYS A 151 -10.97 15.84 -7.68
CA LYS A 151 -12.20 16.58 -8.02
C LYS A 151 -11.94 17.78 -8.93
N GLU A 152 -10.80 18.45 -8.75
CA GLU A 152 -10.38 19.54 -9.62
C GLU A 152 -10.12 19.04 -11.04
N TYR A 153 -9.38 17.93 -11.18
CA TYR A 153 -9.17 17.25 -12.46
C TYR A 153 -10.49 16.87 -13.15
N LEU A 154 -11.44 16.27 -12.42
CA LEU A 154 -12.74 15.90 -12.99
C LEU A 154 -13.52 17.13 -13.46
N LYS A 155 -13.51 18.21 -12.68
CA LYS A 155 -14.20 19.45 -13.06
C LYS A 155 -13.58 20.06 -14.32
N ASP A 156 -12.26 20.08 -14.41
CA ASP A 156 -11.52 20.61 -15.56
C ASP A 156 -11.71 19.73 -16.80
N SER A 157 -11.93 18.43 -16.60
CA SER A 157 -12.31 17.47 -17.65
C SER A 157 -13.78 17.58 -18.07
N GLY A 158 -14.56 18.50 -17.49
CA GLY A 158 -15.95 18.80 -17.88
C GLY A 158 -17.04 18.10 -17.06
N PHE A 159 -16.70 17.32 -16.02
CA PHE A 159 -17.70 16.66 -15.17
C PHE A 159 -18.41 17.66 -14.25
N THR A 160 -19.73 17.52 -14.14
CA THR A 160 -20.56 18.31 -13.22
C THR A 160 -20.43 17.80 -11.78
N ALA A 161 -20.72 18.68 -10.82
CA ALA A 161 -20.72 18.31 -9.40
C ALA A 161 -21.70 17.15 -9.08
N THR A 162 -22.80 17.04 -9.83
CA THR A 162 -23.78 15.96 -9.67
C THR A 162 -23.23 14.63 -10.16
N GLU A 163 -22.55 14.60 -11.31
CA GLU A 163 -21.90 13.39 -11.84
C GLU A 163 -20.76 12.93 -10.92
N ILE A 164 -19.91 13.85 -10.47
CA ILE A 164 -18.83 13.56 -9.52
C ILE A 164 -19.40 12.95 -8.22
N LYS A 165 -20.55 13.45 -7.75
CA LYS A 165 -21.21 12.89 -6.56
C LYS A 165 -21.83 11.52 -6.82
N ALA A 166 -22.33 11.28 -8.03
CA ALA A 166 -22.90 9.99 -8.42
C ALA A 166 -21.85 8.88 -8.55
N MET A 167 -20.58 9.23 -8.82
CA MET A 167 -19.45 8.29 -8.84
C MET A 167 -19.12 7.69 -7.46
N GLY A 168 -19.68 8.23 -6.37
CA GLY A 168 -19.48 7.71 -5.02
C GLY A 168 -18.21 8.24 -4.34
N GLU A 169 -17.69 7.47 -3.39
CA GLU A 169 -16.46 7.82 -2.66
C GLU A 169 -15.25 7.60 -3.58
N PRO A 170 -14.37 8.62 -3.77
CA PRO A 170 -13.19 8.45 -4.61
C PRO A 170 -12.26 7.35 -4.07
N LEU A 171 -11.99 6.36 -4.92
CA LEU A 171 -11.10 5.25 -4.62
C LEU A 171 -9.75 5.42 -5.32
N LEU A 172 -8.72 4.80 -4.75
CA LEU A 172 -7.36 4.77 -5.26
C LEU A 172 -6.87 3.32 -5.28
N ILE A 173 -6.42 2.85 -6.43
CA ILE A 173 -5.60 1.64 -6.55
C ILE A 173 -4.18 2.02 -6.12
N GLN A 174 -3.80 1.59 -4.94
CA GLN A 174 -2.45 1.75 -4.40
C GLN A 174 -1.60 0.60 -4.92
N TYR A 175 -0.53 0.90 -5.68
CA TYR A 175 0.45 -0.11 -6.07
C TYR A 175 1.02 -0.78 -4.81
N THR A 176 0.94 -2.11 -4.77
CA THR A 176 1.32 -2.92 -3.62
C THR A 176 1.96 -4.22 -4.10
N VAL A 177 3.19 -4.47 -3.67
CA VAL A 177 3.84 -5.78 -3.90
C VAL A 177 3.41 -6.71 -2.77
N PHE A 178 2.31 -7.44 -2.95
CA PHE A 178 1.75 -8.29 -1.90
C PHE A 178 2.72 -9.36 -1.37
N ARG A 179 3.65 -9.84 -2.21
CA ARG A 179 4.73 -10.72 -1.75
C ARG A 179 5.58 -10.07 -0.66
N ASN A 180 5.92 -8.79 -0.80
CA ASN A 180 6.70 -8.07 0.20
C ASN A 180 5.89 -7.89 1.49
N VAL A 181 4.60 -7.57 1.37
CA VAL A 181 3.68 -7.46 2.51
C VAL A 181 3.62 -8.78 3.30
N GLN A 182 3.45 -9.91 2.61
CA GLN A 182 3.47 -11.24 3.22
C GLN A 182 4.79 -11.54 3.95
N LEU A 183 5.93 -11.19 3.33
CA LEU A 183 7.24 -11.36 3.96
C LEU A 183 7.42 -10.46 5.18
N MET A 184 6.91 -9.23 5.15
CA MET A 184 6.97 -8.30 6.30
C MET A 184 6.13 -8.80 7.47
N VAL A 185 4.92 -9.31 7.20
CA VAL A 185 4.08 -9.92 8.25
C VAL A 185 4.72 -11.18 8.81
N ALA A 186 5.25 -12.06 7.96
CA ALA A 186 5.98 -13.25 8.40
C ALA A 186 7.21 -12.90 9.25
N GLY A 187 7.98 -11.88 8.83
CA GLY A 187 9.09 -11.32 9.59
C GLY A 187 8.65 -10.78 10.95
N GLY A 188 7.54 -10.04 11.00
CA GLY A 188 6.95 -9.55 12.25
C GLY A 188 6.59 -10.68 13.22
N ILE A 189 6.00 -11.78 12.72
CA ILE A 189 5.70 -12.98 13.52
C ILE A 189 6.99 -13.60 14.08
N ILE A 190 8.03 -13.75 13.26
CA ILE A 190 9.33 -14.29 13.70
C ILE A 190 9.94 -13.43 14.81
N VAL A 191 9.88 -12.10 14.66
CA VAL A 191 10.38 -11.15 15.67
C VAL A 191 9.60 -11.28 16.99
N ILE A 192 8.28 -11.44 16.93
CA ILE A 192 7.46 -11.71 18.13
C ILE A 192 7.87 -13.03 18.79
N LEU A 193 8.00 -14.11 18.01
CA LEU A 193 8.40 -15.43 18.52
C LEU A 193 9.79 -15.39 19.18
N ALA A 194 10.73 -14.64 18.62
CA ALA A 194 12.04 -14.42 19.23
C ALA A 194 11.92 -13.66 20.56
N GLY A 195 11.09 -12.60 20.62
CA GLY A 195 10.79 -11.87 21.87
C GLY A 195 10.19 -12.77 22.95
N ILE A 196 9.21 -13.61 22.59
CA ILE A 196 8.60 -14.61 23.48
C ILE A 196 9.66 -15.63 23.93
N GLY A 197 10.48 -16.15 23.02
CA GLY A 197 11.54 -17.11 23.34
C GLY A 197 12.54 -16.58 24.37
N LEU A 198 12.91 -15.29 24.28
CA LEU A 198 13.77 -14.64 25.28
C LEU A 198 13.10 -14.56 26.66
N ILE A 199 11.81 -14.24 26.71
CA ILE A 199 11.03 -14.21 27.97
C ILE A 199 10.98 -15.62 28.58
N VAL A 200 10.65 -16.64 27.79
CA VAL A 200 10.58 -18.03 28.26
C VAL A 200 11.92 -18.51 28.78
N ARG A 201 13.02 -18.23 28.06
CA ARG A 201 14.37 -18.61 28.50
C ARG A 201 14.73 -17.98 29.84
N ARG A 202 14.45 -16.68 30.01
CA ARG A 202 14.74 -15.95 31.24
C ARG A 202 13.85 -16.40 32.41
N TYR A 203 12.58 -16.67 32.14
CA TYR A 203 11.67 -17.25 33.13
C TYR A 203 12.18 -18.60 33.65
N LYS A 204 12.61 -19.50 32.75
CA LYS A 204 13.19 -20.80 33.15
C LYS A 204 14.46 -20.65 34.00
N GLN A 205 15.30 -19.65 33.72
CA GLN A 205 16.50 -19.38 34.53
C GLN A 205 16.14 -18.92 35.95
N LEU A 206 15.24 -17.94 36.06
CA LEU A 206 14.79 -17.41 37.36
C LEU A 206 14.09 -18.47 38.21
N SER A 207 13.28 -19.34 37.60
CA SER A 207 12.65 -20.46 38.30
C SER A 207 13.63 -21.55 38.76
N ALA A 208 14.75 -21.74 38.04
CA ALA A 208 15.78 -22.67 38.47
C ALA A 208 16.57 -22.12 39.67
N GLU A 209 16.92 -20.82 39.65
CA GLU A 209 17.61 -20.13 40.75
C GLU A 209 16.81 -20.19 42.07
N GLU A 210 15.50 -19.94 42.03
CA GLU A 210 14.63 -20.08 43.22
C GLU A 210 14.60 -21.50 43.78
N SER A 211 14.65 -22.52 42.91
CA SER A 211 14.61 -23.92 43.33
C SER A 211 15.92 -24.42 43.95
N GLU A 212 17.06 -23.87 43.53
CA GLU A 212 18.35 -24.14 44.17
C GLU A 212 18.46 -23.45 45.53
N GLU A 213 18.04 -22.19 45.63
CA GLU A 213 18.06 -21.43 46.89
C GLU A 213 17.23 -22.12 47.99
N TYR A 214 16.07 -22.68 47.64
CA TYR A 214 15.22 -23.40 48.60
C TYR A 214 15.84 -24.73 49.10
N ASN A 215 16.58 -25.45 48.25
CA ASN A 215 17.22 -26.72 48.61
C ASN A 215 18.50 -26.56 49.44
N VAL A 216 19.16 -25.40 49.38
CA VAL A 216 20.38 -25.12 50.17
C VAL A 216 20.06 -24.69 51.61
N VAL A 217 18.83 -24.25 51.88
CA VAL A 217 18.40 -23.72 53.19
C VAL A 217 17.68 -24.79 54.06
N SER A 218 17.45 -26.00 53.53
CA SER A 218 16.88 -27.17 54.24
C SER A 218 17.93 -28.20 54.63
#